data_AF-A0A7J7IR93-F1
#
_entry.id   AF-A0A7J7IR93-F1
#
_cell.length_a   1.000
_cell.length_b   1.000
_cell.length_c   1.000
_cell.angle_alpha   90.00
_cell.angle_beta   90.00
_cell.angle_gamma   90.00
#
_symmetry.space_group_name_H-M   'P 1'
#
loop_
_entity.id
_entity.type
_entity.pdbx_description
1 polymer ?
#
loop_
_entity_poly.entity_id
_entity_poly.type
_entity_poly.pdbx_seq_one_letter_code
_entity_poly.pdbx_strand_id
1 'polypeptide(L)'
;MDVLRKTQQDLNDGQAKLDKMAATIDTESEECEKAISLLTSKLPELKEEMEKRSNEEELPIEDAIETTAPIYKQLLLSFAEEQAIEDALYILGDSLRREVIEIEPYLKKVRDLSRKQFMLRALIQKCREKAGLSDVYS
;
A
#
# COMPACT_ATOMS: atom_id res chain seq x y z
N MET A 1 -17.55 42.98 59.59
CA MET A 1 -16.78 43.58 58.48
C MET A 1 -16.10 42.53 57.60
N ASP A 2 -15.71 41.36 58.14
CA ASP A 2 -15.01 40.32 57.37
C ASP A 2 -15.85 39.62 56.29
N VAL A 3 -17.16 39.48 56.50
CA VAL A 3 -18.07 38.81 55.55
C VAL A 3 -18.16 39.56 54.21
N LEU A 4 -18.28 40.90 54.26
CA LEU A 4 -18.41 41.74 53.07
C LEU A 4 -17.11 41.75 52.24
N ARG A 5 -15.97 41.70 52.94
CA ARG A 5 -14.65 41.62 52.32
C ARG A 5 -14.44 40.28 51.61
N LYS A 6 -14.93 39.19 52.22
CA LYS A 6 -14.89 37.84 51.66
C LYS A 6 -15.79 37.72 50.42
N THR A 7 -17.02 38.24 50.47
CA THR A 7 -17.92 38.26 49.30
C THR A 7 -17.36 39.11 48.16
N GLN A 8 -16.66 40.21 48.46
CA GLN A 8 -16.03 41.04 47.44
C GLN A 8 -14.81 40.35 46.80
N GLN A 9 -14.08 39.56 47.58
CA GLN A 9 -12.99 38.73 47.08
C GLN A 9 -13.52 37.59 46.21
N ASP A 10 -14.59 36.91 46.63
CA ASP A 10 -15.24 35.85 45.85
C ASP A 10 -15.83 36.38 44.52
N LEU A 11 -16.36 37.61 44.53
CA LEU A 11 -16.83 38.30 43.32
C LEU A 11 -15.68 38.64 42.36
N ASN A 12 -14.57 39.17 42.88
CA ASN A 12 -13.38 39.46 42.06
C ASN A 12 -12.76 38.18 41.50
N ASP A 13 -12.70 37.11 42.29
CA ASP A 13 -12.20 35.81 41.84
C ASP A 13 -13.15 35.18 40.80
N GLY A 14 -14.46 35.37 40.95
CA GLY A 14 -15.46 35.00 39.97
C GLY A 14 -15.31 35.76 38.66
N GLN A 15 -15.12 37.07 38.73
CA GLN A 15 -14.88 37.92 37.55
C GLN A 15 -13.60 37.51 36.81
N ALA A 16 -12.50 37.32 37.54
CA ALA A 16 -11.24 36.86 36.95
C ALA A 16 -11.33 35.46 36.31
N LYS A 17 -12.20 34.58 36.82
CA LYS A 17 -12.46 33.27 36.21
C LYS A 17 -13.29 33.40 34.93
N LEU A 18 -14.30 34.25 34.93
CA LEU A 18 -15.13 34.50 33.74
C LEU A 18 -14.31 35.16 32.63
N ASP A 19 -13.43 36.10 32.96
CA ASP A 19 -12.54 36.74 31.99
C ASP A 19 -11.58 35.74 31.35
N LYS A 20 -11.05 34.79 32.15
CA LYS A 20 -10.22 33.70 31.63
C LYS A 20 -11.00 32.75 30.74
N MET A 21 -12.23 32.39 31.12
CA MET A 21 -13.10 31.53 30.32
C MET A 21 -13.47 32.19 28.99
N ALA A 22 -13.77 33.49 29.00
CA ALA A 22 -14.02 34.26 27.79
C ALA A 22 -12.80 34.26 26.86
N ALA A 23 -11.60 34.53 27.40
CA ALA A 23 -10.37 34.50 26.64
C ALA A 23 -10.08 33.11 26.04
N THR A 24 -10.34 32.02 26.79
CA THR A 24 -10.18 30.66 26.25
C THR A 24 -11.18 30.36 25.14
N ILE A 25 -12.44 30.79 25.27
CA ILE A 25 -13.47 30.60 24.23
C ILE A 25 -13.09 31.37 22.97
N ASP A 26 -12.57 32.60 23.10
CA ASP A 26 -12.12 33.39 21.95
C ASP A 26 -10.96 32.69 21.22
N THR A 27 -9.98 32.16 21.96
CA THR A 27 -8.87 31.41 21.35
C THR A 27 -9.34 30.12 20.68
N GLU A 28 -10.23 29.36 21.32
CA GLU A 28 -10.79 28.12 20.76
C GLU A 28 -11.64 28.41 19.52
N SER A 29 -12.37 29.53 19.50
CA SER A 29 -13.14 29.98 18.34
C SER A 29 -12.23 30.32 17.16
N GLU A 30 -11.15 31.06 17.39
CA GLU A 30 -10.16 31.36 16.36
C GLU A 30 -9.46 30.10 15.82
N GLU A 31 -9.16 29.13 16.69
CA GLU A 31 -8.58 27.85 16.28
C GLU A 31 -9.56 27.02 15.45
N CYS A 32 -10.83 26.98 15.85
CA CYS A 32 -11.89 26.35 15.06
C CYS A 32 -12.05 27.02 13.69
N GLU A 33 -12.06 28.35 13.62
CA GLU A 33 -12.16 29.07 12.35
C GLU A 33 -10.97 28.78 11.42
N LYS A 34 -9.75 28.75 11.97
CA LYS A 34 -8.55 28.37 11.21
C LYS A 34 -8.64 26.93 10.71
N ALA A 35 -9.04 25.99 11.56
CA ALA A 35 -9.21 24.59 11.18
C ALA A 35 -10.29 24.41 10.11
N ILE A 36 -11.42 25.10 10.23
CA ILE A 36 -12.48 25.11 9.23
C ILE A 36 -11.92 25.63 7.91
N SER A 37 -11.26 26.79 7.90
CA SER A 37 -10.71 27.38 6.67
C SER A 37 -9.69 26.47 5.96
N LEU A 38 -8.84 25.78 6.72
CA LEU A 38 -7.90 24.80 6.20
C LEU A 38 -8.66 23.63 5.55
N LEU A 39 -9.65 23.07 6.24
CA LEU A 39 -10.46 21.97 5.73
C LEU A 39 -11.25 22.37 4.48
N THR A 40 -11.86 23.57 4.45
CA THR A 40 -12.56 24.06 3.25
C THR A 40 -11.63 24.30 2.08
N SER A 41 -10.34 24.61 2.31
CA SER A 41 -9.36 24.71 1.23
C SER A 41 -8.87 23.36 0.72
N LYS A 42 -8.71 22.36 1.60
CA LYS A 42 -8.23 21.02 1.23
C LYS A 42 -9.31 20.12 0.63
N LEU A 43 -10.56 20.31 1.00
CA LEU A 43 -11.69 19.55 0.44
C LEU A 43 -11.81 19.65 -1.09
N PRO A 44 -11.73 20.84 -1.73
CA PRO A 44 -11.79 20.93 -3.19
C PRO A 44 -10.53 20.35 -3.84
N GLU A 45 -9.34 20.53 -3.26
CA GLU A 45 -8.10 19.92 -3.77
C GLU A 45 -8.20 18.38 -3.82
N LEU A 46 -8.66 17.77 -2.72
CA LEU A 46 -8.86 16.32 -2.65
C LEU A 46 -9.97 15.85 -3.60
N LYS A 47 -11.06 16.60 -3.74
CA LYS A 47 -12.13 16.26 -4.69
C LYS A 47 -11.65 16.32 -6.13
N GLU A 48 -10.88 17.35 -6.49
CA GLU A 48 -10.31 17.48 -7.83
C GLU A 48 -9.30 16.37 -8.12
N GLU A 49 -8.46 16.00 -7.15
CA GLU A 49 -7.53 14.89 -7.29
C GLU A 49 -8.25 13.53 -7.39
N MET A 50 -9.34 13.34 -6.65
CA MET A 50 -10.20 12.16 -6.76
C MET A 50 -10.89 12.08 -8.12
N GLU A 51 -11.43 13.17 -8.64
CA GLU A 51 -12.05 13.20 -9.98
C GLU A 51 -11.03 12.95 -11.09
N LYS A 52 -9.81 13.51 -10.98
CA LYS A 52 -8.70 13.20 -11.89
C LYS A 52 -8.37 11.71 -11.88
N ARG A 53 -8.19 11.11 -10.70
CA ARG A 53 -7.89 9.68 -10.54
C ARG A 53 -9.05 8.75 -10.90
N SER A 54 -10.30 9.22 -10.81
CA SER A 54 -11.46 8.45 -11.23
C SER A 54 -11.66 8.44 -12.75
N ASN A 55 -11.08 9.42 -13.47
CA ASN A 55 -11.08 9.49 -14.92
C ASN A 55 -9.87 8.78 -15.54
N GLU A 56 -8.83 8.52 -14.76
CA GLU A 56 -7.78 7.57 -15.12
C GLU A 56 -8.40 6.17 -15.05
N GLU A 57 -8.35 5.41 -16.16
CA GLU A 57 -8.82 4.02 -16.26
C GLU A 57 -8.41 3.23 -15.01
N GLU A 58 -9.26 2.32 -14.52
CA GLU A 58 -8.97 1.41 -13.41
C GLU A 58 -7.52 0.90 -13.54
N LEU A 59 -6.61 1.53 -12.80
CA LEU A 59 -5.22 1.12 -12.81
C LEU A 59 -5.24 -0.31 -12.28
N PRO A 60 -4.78 -1.30 -13.07
CA PRO A 60 -4.73 -2.67 -12.58
C PRO A 60 -3.95 -2.66 -11.28
N ILE A 61 -4.49 -3.29 -10.24
CA ILE A 61 -3.89 -3.31 -8.90
C ILE A 61 -2.42 -3.78 -8.97
N GLU A 62 -2.08 -4.57 -10.01
CA GLU A 62 -0.74 -5.00 -10.34
C GLU A 62 0.26 -3.84 -10.61
N ASP A 63 -0.20 -2.70 -11.11
CA ASP A 63 0.62 -1.51 -11.38
C ASP A 63 0.64 -0.50 -10.23
N ALA A 64 -0.19 -0.69 -9.20
CA ALA A 64 -0.18 0.15 -7.99
C ALA A 64 1.05 -0.11 -7.10
N ILE A 65 1.74 -1.24 -7.29
CA ILE A 65 2.93 -1.64 -6.52
C ILE A 65 4.12 -1.76 -7.47
N GLU A 66 4.90 -0.70 -7.60
CA GLU A 66 6.14 -0.72 -8.35
C GLU A 66 7.34 -0.99 -7.44
N THR A 67 8.20 -1.94 -7.80
CA THR A 67 9.44 -2.20 -7.06
C THR A 67 10.39 -1.02 -7.23
N THR A 68 11.20 -0.72 -6.21
CA THR A 68 12.16 0.41 -6.18
C THR A 68 13.14 0.48 -7.36
N ALA A 69 13.35 -0.60 -8.11
CA ALA A 69 14.11 -0.61 -9.36
C ALA A 69 13.60 -1.67 -10.36
N PRO A 70 13.72 -1.44 -11.68
CA PRO A 70 13.26 -2.37 -12.72
C PRO A 70 13.83 -3.79 -12.61
N ILE A 71 15.07 -3.93 -12.09
CA ILE A 71 15.72 -5.23 -11.91
C ILE A 71 15.04 -6.09 -10.84
N TYR A 72 14.46 -5.46 -9.80
CA TYR A 72 13.72 -6.16 -8.76
C TYR A 72 12.35 -6.63 -9.27
N LYS A 73 11.68 -5.81 -10.10
CA LYS A 73 10.45 -6.23 -10.82
C LYS A 73 10.73 -7.44 -11.69
N GLN A 74 11.80 -7.41 -12.47
CA GLN A 74 12.19 -8.52 -13.33
C GLN A 74 12.49 -9.79 -12.52
N LEU A 75 13.22 -9.68 -11.42
CA LEU A 75 13.50 -10.81 -10.52
C LEU A 75 12.22 -11.41 -9.93
N LEU A 76 11.33 -10.56 -9.41
CA LEU A 76 10.06 -10.97 -8.82
C LEU A 76 9.18 -11.71 -9.82
N LEU A 77 8.97 -11.12 -11.00
CA LEU A 77 8.15 -11.71 -12.05
C LEU A 77 8.73 -13.04 -12.55
N SER A 78 10.05 -13.11 -12.73
CA SER A 78 10.70 -14.33 -13.20
C SER A 78 10.61 -15.46 -12.17
N PHE A 79 10.71 -15.14 -10.89
CA PHE A 79 10.53 -16.09 -9.80
C PHE A 79 9.07 -16.59 -9.72
N ALA A 80 8.10 -15.68 -9.79
CA ALA A 80 6.68 -16.05 -9.80
C ALA A 80 6.33 -16.94 -10.99
N GLU A 81 6.86 -16.64 -12.17
CA GLU A 81 6.65 -17.44 -13.37
C GLU A 81 7.32 -18.83 -13.28
N GLU A 82 8.49 -18.92 -12.65
CA GLU A 82 9.18 -20.21 -12.42
C GLU A 82 8.35 -21.12 -11.50
N GLN A 83 7.79 -20.56 -10.42
CA GLN A 83 6.91 -21.31 -9.51
C GLN A 83 5.61 -21.74 -10.20
N ALA A 84 5.00 -20.86 -11.01
CA ALA A 84 3.79 -21.19 -11.76
C ALA A 84 4.01 -22.33 -12.76
N ILE A 85 5.23 -22.47 -13.31
CA ILE A 85 5.59 -23.61 -14.16
C ILE A 85 5.64 -24.90 -13.36
N GLU A 86 6.18 -24.90 -12.14
CA GLU A 86 6.17 -26.10 -11.27
C GLU A 86 4.75 -26.58 -10.97
N ASP A 87 3.85 -25.64 -10.64
CA ASP A 87 2.44 -25.95 -10.41
C ASP A 87 1.77 -26.52 -11.67
N ALA A 88 2.04 -25.94 -12.83
CA ALA A 88 1.53 -26.44 -14.10
C ALA A 88 2.04 -27.85 -14.42
N LEU A 89 3.33 -28.12 -14.19
CA LEU A 89 3.93 -29.45 -14.37
C LEU A 89 3.30 -30.48 -13.42
N TYR A 90 3.04 -30.10 -12.17
CA TYR A 90 2.36 -30.95 -11.20
C TYR A 90 0.94 -31.33 -11.67
N ILE A 91 0.15 -30.34 -12.11
CA ILE A 91 -1.22 -30.57 -12.60
C ILE A 91 -1.20 -31.41 -13.88
N LEU A 92 -0.27 -31.17 -14.80
CA LEU A 92 -0.11 -31.98 -16.01
C LEU A 92 0.24 -33.44 -15.68
N GLY A 93 1.13 -33.66 -14.71
CA GLY A 93 1.46 -35.00 -14.24
C GLY A 93 0.27 -35.71 -13.60
N ASP A 94 -0.54 -35.00 -12.82
CA ASP A 94 -1.77 -35.56 -12.26
C ASP A 94 -2.82 -35.86 -13.33
N SER A 95 -2.98 -34.98 -14.31
CA SER A 95 -3.92 -35.15 -15.43
C SER A 95 -3.58 -36.38 -16.27
N LEU A 96 -2.28 -36.66 -16.47
CA LEU A 96 -1.84 -37.88 -17.14
C LEU A 96 -2.19 -39.13 -16.33
N ARG A 97 -1.97 -39.11 -15.00
CA ARG A 97 -2.32 -40.24 -14.11
C ARG A 97 -3.81 -40.54 -14.10
N ARG A 98 -4.65 -39.53 -14.27
CA ARG A 98 -6.11 -39.66 -14.37
C ARG A 98 -6.60 -40.00 -15.78
N GLU A 99 -5.70 -40.23 -16.74
CA GLU A 99 -6.01 -40.54 -18.13
C GLU A 99 -6.84 -39.43 -18.84
N VAL A 100 -6.76 -38.19 -18.35
CA VAL A 100 -7.45 -37.03 -18.96
C VAL A 100 -6.72 -36.53 -20.21
N ILE A 101 -5.40 -36.77 -20.27
CA ILE A 101 -4.53 -36.38 -21.38
C ILE A 101 -3.70 -37.56 -21.86
N GLU A 102 -3.41 -37.59 -23.16
CA GLU A 102 -2.53 -38.60 -23.76
C GLU A 102 -1.05 -38.31 -23.48
N ILE A 103 -0.22 -39.36 -23.54
CA ILE A 103 1.21 -39.26 -23.22
C ILE A 103 1.98 -38.34 -24.16
N GLU A 104 1.63 -38.32 -25.45
CA GLU A 104 2.32 -37.54 -26.47
C GLU A 104 2.15 -36.01 -26.28
N PRO A 105 0.92 -35.47 -26.12
CA PRO A 105 0.74 -34.05 -25.79
C PRO A 105 1.32 -33.68 -24.41
N TYR A 106 1.28 -34.58 -23.43
CA TYR A 106 1.94 -34.38 -22.14
C TYR A 106 3.45 -34.17 -22.30
N LEU A 107 4.16 -35.10 -22.96
CA LEU A 107 5.61 -35.02 -23.14
C LEU A 107 6.04 -33.76 -23.90
N LYS A 108 5.25 -33.32 -24.88
CA LYS A 108 5.49 -32.06 -25.60
C LYS A 108 5.38 -30.86 -24.66
N LYS A 109 4.31 -30.77 -23.87
CA LYS A 109 4.10 -29.65 -22.93
C LYS A 109 5.11 -29.63 -21.80
N VAL A 110 5.44 -30.78 -21.22
CA VAL A 110 6.49 -30.88 -20.18
C VAL A 110 7.83 -30.40 -20.72
N ARG A 111 8.21 -30.79 -21.94
CA ARG A 111 9.47 -30.35 -22.55
C ARG A 111 9.50 -28.83 -22.77
N ASP A 112 8.42 -28.26 -23.30
CA ASP A 112 8.32 -26.82 -23.56
C ASP A 112 8.39 -26.02 -22.25
N LEU A 113 7.65 -26.44 -21.23
CA LEU A 113 7.65 -25.83 -19.90
C LEU A 113 8.99 -25.96 -19.19
N SER A 114 9.63 -27.13 -19.25
CA SER A 114 10.95 -27.36 -18.64
C SER A 114 12.02 -26.48 -19.29
N ARG A 115 11.96 -26.28 -20.62
CA ARG A 115 12.86 -25.34 -21.31
C ARG A 115 12.65 -23.91 -20.84
N LYS A 116 11.41 -23.50 -20.66
CA LYS A 116 11.07 -22.16 -20.15
C LYS A 116 11.55 -21.99 -18.69
N GLN A 117 11.34 -23.00 -17.84
CA GLN A 117 11.84 -23.03 -16.46
C GLN A 117 13.36 -22.85 -16.39
N PHE A 118 14.10 -23.57 -17.25
CA PHE A 118 15.55 -23.43 -17.32
C PHE A 118 15.99 -21.99 -17.63
N MET A 119 15.35 -21.35 -18.61
CA MET A 119 15.64 -19.96 -18.96
C MET A 119 15.32 -18.99 -17.82
N LEU A 120 14.20 -19.21 -17.11
CA LEU A 120 13.80 -18.39 -15.96
C LEU A 120 14.77 -18.55 -14.80
N ARG A 121 15.21 -19.77 -14.48
CA ARG A 121 16.24 -20.01 -13.45
C ARG A 121 17.56 -19.31 -13.77
N ALA A 122 18.02 -19.42 -15.02
CA ALA A 122 19.23 -18.71 -15.46
C ALA A 122 19.08 -17.18 -15.39
N LEU A 123 17.87 -16.67 -15.64
CA LEU A 123 17.58 -15.25 -15.56
C LEU A 123 17.49 -14.76 -14.11
N ILE A 124 16.87 -15.52 -13.21
CA ILE A 124 16.85 -15.27 -11.76
C ILE A 124 18.28 -15.19 -11.22
N GLN A 125 19.15 -16.15 -11.58
CA GLN A 125 20.55 -16.15 -11.16
C GLN A 125 21.28 -14.88 -11.61
N LYS A 126 21.16 -14.50 -12.89
CA LYS A 126 21.75 -13.26 -13.43
C LYS A 126 21.19 -11.99 -12.78
N CYS A 127 19.89 -11.94 -12.49
CA CYS A 127 19.26 -10.82 -11.82
C CYS A 127 19.77 -10.67 -10.38
N ARG A 128 19.95 -11.78 -9.66
CA ARG A 128 20.46 -11.79 -8.28
C ARG A 128 21.93 -11.36 -8.21
N GLU A 129 22.77 -11.86 -9.11
CA GLU A 129 24.17 -11.42 -9.25
C GLU A 129 24.27 -9.91 -9.45
N LYS A 130 23.48 -9.35 -10.39
CA LYS A 130 23.47 -7.91 -10.68
C LYS A 130 22.91 -7.06 -9.53
N ALA A 131 22.00 -7.61 -8.74
CA ALA A 131 21.39 -6.93 -7.62
C ALA A 131 22.15 -7.12 -6.29
N GLY A 132 23.29 -7.83 -6.30
CA GLY A 132 24.11 -8.07 -5.11
C GLY A 132 23.49 -9.02 -4.08
N LEU A 133 22.55 -9.87 -4.51
CA LEU A 133 21.85 -10.86 -3.69
C LEU A 133 22.57 -12.22 -3.77
N SER A 134 22.58 -12.99 -2.67
CA SER A 134 23.19 -14.34 -2.67
C SER A 134 22.46 -15.30 -3.60
N ASP A 135 23.15 -16.31 -4.11
CA ASP A 135 22.55 -17.33 -4.97
C ASP A 135 21.59 -18.24 -4.19
N VAL A 136 20.53 -18.74 -4.83
CA VAL A 136 19.52 -19.65 -4.19
C VAL A 136 19.88 -21.11 -4.41
N TYR A 137 20.56 -21.41 -5.52
CA TYR A 137 20.77 -22.78 -6.01
C TYR A 137 22.21 -23.30 -5.79
N SER A 138 22.89 -22.79 -4.75
CA SER A 138 24.23 -23.27 -4.32
C SER A 138 24.18 -24.66 -3.70
#